data_AF-A0A2N5TXV1-F1
#
_entry.id   AF-A0A2N5TXV1-F1
#
_cell.length_a   1.000
_cell.length_b   1.000
_cell.length_c   1.000
_cell.angle_alpha   90.00
_cell.angle_beta   90.00
_cell.angle_gamma   90.00
#
_symmetry.space_group_name_H-M   'P 1'
#
loop_
_entity.id
_entity.type
_entity.pdbx_description
1 polymer ?
#
loop_
_entity_poly.entity_id
_entity_poly.type
_entity_poly.pdbx_seq_one_letter_code
_entity_poly.pdbx_strand_id
1 'polypeptide(L)'
;MASKPVSEFEGTGDNPSTIKQPIGKKKAKMAQQAVARDDLWKNKLADAHTKLAVQSKTLNTILKDDSDSLKLLAESGAASTQLAIMTKNLEDLDDKQVEFFKLKRSQIISLLCANASSSNTPSSS
;
A
#
# COMPACT_ATOMS: atom_id res chain seq x y z
N MET A 1 22.69 -60.83 57.81
CA MET A 1 23.10 -59.76 58.77
C MET A 1 23.43 -58.53 57.93
N ALA A 2 22.50 -57.59 57.78
CA ALA A 2 22.31 -56.37 58.61
C ALA A 2 23.40 -55.31 58.30
N SER A 3 23.16 -54.03 57.97
CA SER A 3 21.98 -53.16 57.88
C SER A 3 22.33 -51.91 57.04
N LYS A 4 21.31 -51.26 56.44
CA LYS A 4 21.40 -49.87 55.94
C LYS A 4 21.63 -48.89 57.11
N PRO A 5 22.03 -47.64 56.81
CA PRO A 5 21.04 -46.58 56.98
C PRO A 5 21.01 -45.56 55.82
N VAL A 6 19.78 -45.15 55.54
CA VAL A 6 19.39 -43.96 54.77
C VAL A 6 19.64 -42.74 55.66
N SER A 7 20.24 -41.68 55.12
CA SER A 7 20.19 -40.36 55.76
C SER A 7 19.28 -39.47 54.94
N GLU A 8 18.01 -39.47 55.33
CA GLU A 8 17.07 -38.39 55.01
C GLU A 8 17.64 -37.10 55.62
N PHE A 9 17.97 -36.12 54.79
CA PHE A 9 18.09 -34.74 55.24
C PHE A 9 16.79 -34.04 54.85
N GLU A 10 15.83 -34.08 55.77
CA GLU A 10 14.64 -33.26 55.75
C GLU A 10 14.99 -31.88 56.32
N GLY A 11 15.17 -30.92 55.42
CA GLY A 11 15.40 -29.52 55.74
C GLY A 11 14.35 -28.65 55.06
N THR A 12 13.15 -28.62 55.63
CA THR A 12 12.18 -27.56 55.33
C THR A 12 12.65 -26.27 56.02
N GLY A 13 12.88 -25.20 55.27
CA GLY A 13 13.25 -23.92 55.87
C GLY A 13 13.58 -22.82 54.87
N ASP A 14 12.58 -21.99 54.60
CA ASP A 14 12.64 -20.63 54.08
C ASP A 14 12.99 -20.36 52.62
N ASN A 15 11.97 -19.82 51.94
CA ASN A 15 12.11 -19.02 50.72
C ASN A 15 13.33 -18.08 50.85
N PRO A 16 14.27 -18.06 49.89
CA PRO A 16 15.34 -17.08 49.93
C PRO A 16 14.72 -15.70 49.78
N SER A 17 14.60 -15.00 50.90
CA SER A 17 14.33 -13.57 50.95
C SER A 17 15.25 -12.91 49.95
N THR A 18 14.68 -12.36 48.87
CA THR A 18 15.44 -11.67 47.84
C THR A 18 15.92 -10.36 48.44
N ILE A 19 17.00 -10.42 49.21
CA ILE A 19 17.67 -9.25 49.77
C ILE A 19 18.16 -8.45 48.57
N LYS A 20 17.51 -7.30 48.31
CA LYS A 20 17.99 -6.31 47.35
C LYS A 20 19.34 -5.80 47.84
N GLN A 21 20.42 -6.45 47.39
CA GLN A 21 21.76 -5.92 47.59
C GLN A 21 21.88 -4.58 46.86
N PRO A 22 22.46 -3.55 47.49
CA PRO A 22 22.63 -2.26 46.86
C PRO A 22 23.53 -2.44 45.62
N ILE A 23 23.00 -2.06 44.46
CA ILE A 23 23.73 -2.19 43.21
C ILE A 23 24.93 -1.24 43.25
N GLY A 24 26.14 -1.77 43.05
CA GLY A 24 27.34 -0.94 43.05
C GLY A 24 27.28 0.14 41.97
N LYS A 25 27.85 1.33 42.24
CA LYS A 25 27.78 2.52 41.37
C LYS A 25 28.08 2.23 39.88
N LYS A 26 29.03 1.33 39.59
CA LYS A 26 29.39 0.91 38.22
C LYS A 26 28.25 0.19 37.49
N LYS A 27 27.54 -0.70 38.19
CA LYS A 27 26.42 -1.48 37.64
C LYS A 27 25.17 -0.60 37.45
N ALA A 28 24.90 0.32 38.39
CA ALA A 28 23.85 1.34 38.22
C ALA A 28 24.06 2.21 36.97
N LYS A 29 25.29 2.73 36.78
CA LYS A 29 25.64 3.58 35.64
C LYS A 29 25.49 2.83 34.31
N MET A 30 25.87 1.55 34.27
CA MET A 30 25.72 0.72 33.08
C MET A 30 24.25 0.45 32.75
N ALA A 31 23.41 0.19 33.75
CA ALA A 31 21.97 0.02 33.56
C ALA A 31 21.31 1.31 33.02
N GLN A 32 21.66 2.48 33.58
CA GLN A 32 21.17 3.77 33.08
C GLN A 32 21.60 4.04 31.63
N GLN A 33 22.84 3.69 31.26
CA GLN A 33 23.30 3.83 29.89
C GLN A 33 22.57 2.88 28.93
N ALA A 34 22.25 1.66 29.36
CA ALA A 34 21.47 0.71 28.57
C ALA A 34 20.06 1.25 28.33
N VAL A 35 19.37 1.74 29.38
CA VAL A 35 18.05 2.37 29.26
C VAL A 35 18.08 3.59 28.33
N ALA A 36 19.09 4.47 28.47
CA ALA A 36 19.22 5.63 27.60
C ALA A 36 19.43 5.27 26.12
N ARG A 37 20.16 4.18 25.84
CA ARG A 37 20.27 3.63 24.48
C ARG A 37 18.96 2.99 24.02
N ASP A 38 18.23 2.36 24.94
CA ASP A 38 16.94 1.74 24.70
C ASP A 38 15.92 2.77 24.21
N ASP A 39 15.80 3.87 24.95
CA ASP A 39 14.92 4.98 24.61
C ASP A 39 15.33 5.68 23.31
N LEU A 40 16.64 5.82 23.07
CA LEU A 40 17.14 6.39 21.82
C LEU A 40 16.74 5.56 20.60
N TRP A 41 16.84 4.22 20.65
CA TRP A 41 16.43 3.40 19.51
C TRP A 41 14.91 3.42 19.33
N LYS A 42 14.13 3.41 20.41
CA LYS A 42 12.67 3.51 20.35
C LYS A 42 12.23 4.79 19.67
N ASN A 43 12.84 5.91 20.06
CA ASN A 43 12.55 7.21 19.47
C ASN A 43 12.93 7.26 17.99
N LYS A 44 14.09 6.71 17.60
CA LYS A 44 14.49 6.63 16.19
C LYS A 44 13.56 5.73 15.38
N LEU A 45 13.11 4.62 15.94
CA LEU A 45 12.18 3.71 15.29
C LEU A 45 10.81 4.37 15.09
N ALA A 46 10.30 5.05 16.11
CA ALA A 46 9.04 5.80 16.02
C ALA A 46 9.13 6.89 14.95
N ASP A 47 10.20 7.68 14.93
CA ASP A 47 10.43 8.71 13.91
C ASP A 47 10.50 8.11 12.50
N ALA A 48 11.20 6.98 12.34
CA ALA A 48 11.26 6.26 11.06
C ALA A 48 9.87 5.78 10.60
N HIS A 49 9.06 5.21 11.50
CA HIS A 49 7.71 4.77 11.18
C HIS A 49 6.79 5.94 10.82
N THR A 50 6.88 7.07 11.54
CA THR A 50 6.11 8.27 11.21
C THR A 50 6.49 8.78 9.82
N LYS A 51 7.79 8.87 9.50
CA LYS A 51 8.27 9.27 8.18
C LYS A 51 7.77 8.33 7.09
N LEU A 52 7.84 7.02 7.32
CA LEU A 52 7.36 6.01 6.38
C LEU A 52 5.86 6.14 6.13
N ALA A 53 5.06 6.33 7.18
CA ALA A 53 3.61 6.50 7.05
C ALA A 53 3.24 7.76 6.25
N VAL A 54 3.94 8.88 6.50
CA VAL A 54 3.74 10.13 5.76
C VAL A 54 4.11 9.93 4.28
N GLN A 55 5.30 9.39 4.01
CA GLN A 55 5.75 9.16 2.63
C GLN A 55 4.85 8.17 1.88
N SER A 56 4.40 7.11 2.55
CA SER A 56 3.46 6.14 1.98
C SER A 56 2.13 6.79 1.60
N LYS A 57 1.59 7.65 2.47
CA LYS A 57 0.37 8.42 2.16
C LYS A 57 0.59 9.34 0.95
N THR A 58 1.70 10.07 0.91
CA THR A 58 2.05 10.93 -0.23
C THR A 58 2.17 10.14 -1.52
N LEU A 59 2.83 8.97 -1.49
CA LEU A 59 2.95 8.09 -2.66
C LEU A 59 1.59 7.63 -3.17
N ASN A 60 0.68 7.23 -2.28
CA ASN A 60 -0.66 6.80 -2.68
C ASN A 60 -1.46 7.92 -3.33
N THR A 61 -1.32 9.16 -2.84
CA THR A 61 -1.94 10.32 -3.49
C THR A 61 -1.37 10.54 -4.88
N ILE A 62 -0.05 10.53 -5.04
CA ILE A 62 0.62 10.68 -6.35
C ILE A 62 0.15 9.60 -7.33
N LEU A 63 0.16 8.33 -6.91
CA LEU A 63 -0.26 7.23 -7.76
C LEU A 63 -1.71 7.34 -8.20
N LYS A 64 -2.59 7.87 -7.34
CA LYS A 64 -3.98 8.12 -7.70
C LYS A 64 -4.08 9.22 -8.76
N ASP A 65 -3.41 10.35 -8.53
CA ASP A 65 -3.42 11.48 -9.45
C ASP A 65 -2.82 11.11 -10.82
N ASP A 66 -1.74 10.31 -10.83
CA ASP A 66 -1.13 9.76 -12.03
C ASP A 66 -2.08 8.79 -12.76
N SER A 67 -2.81 7.96 -12.01
CA SER A 67 -3.79 7.03 -12.58
C SER A 67 -4.96 7.77 -13.23
N ASP A 68 -5.48 8.80 -12.56
CA ASP A 68 -6.57 9.63 -13.09
C ASP A 68 -6.10 10.40 -14.34
N SER A 69 -4.86 10.91 -14.31
CA SER A 69 -4.24 11.58 -15.47
C SER A 69 -4.05 10.63 -16.65
N LEU A 70 -3.59 9.40 -16.40
CA LEU A 70 -3.42 8.38 -17.44
C LEU A 70 -4.76 7.96 -18.05
N LYS A 71 -5.80 7.84 -17.23
CA LYS A 71 -7.16 7.57 -17.71
C LYS A 71 -7.64 8.69 -18.63
N LEU A 72 -7.48 9.95 -18.23
CA LEU A 72 -7.87 11.10 -19.05
C LEU A 72 -7.08 11.15 -20.36
N LEU A 73 -5.78 10.84 -20.32
CA LEU A 73 -4.95 10.78 -21.52
C LEU A 73 -5.42 9.67 -22.49
N ALA A 74 -5.77 8.49 -21.96
CA ALA A 74 -6.30 7.40 -22.76
C ALA A 74 -7.65 7.76 -23.40
N GLU A 75 -8.56 8.38 -22.64
CA GLU A 75 -9.85 8.87 -23.14
C GLU A 75 -9.68 9.93 -24.23
N SER A 76 -8.79 10.91 -23.99
CA SER A 76 -8.45 11.96 -24.97
C SER A 76 -7.84 11.38 -26.25
N GLY A 77 -6.91 10.42 -26.12
CA GLY A 77 -6.29 9.75 -27.26
C GLY A 77 -7.29 8.93 -28.08
N ALA A 78 -8.23 8.24 -27.41
CA ALA A 78 -9.32 7.53 -28.08
C ALA A 78 -10.23 8.50 -28.85
N ALA A 79 -10.63 9.62 -28.22
CA ALA A 79 -11.46 10.65 -28.85
C ALA A 79 -10.75 11.29 -30.05
N SER A 80 -9.46 11.60 -29.92
CA SER A 80 -8.65 12.16 -31.00
C SER A 80 -8.57 11.20 -32.21
N THR A 81 -8.35 9.91 -31.94
CA THR A 81 -8.31 8.89 -33.00
C THR A 81 -9.66 8.75 -33.71
N GLN A 82 -10.76 8.74 -32.94
CA GLN A 82 -12.12 8.72 -33.51
C GLN A 82 -12.36 9.96 -34.38
N LEU A 83 -11.97 11.14 -33.92
CA LEU A 83 -12.11 12.38 -34.68
C LEU A 83 -11.30 12.34 -35.99
N ALA A 84 -10.07 11.84 -35.95
CA ALA A 84 -9.23 11.68 -37.15
C ALA A 84 -9.89 10.75 -38.18
N ILE A 85 -10.48 9.64 -37.74
CA ILE A 85 -11.24 8.73 -38.61
C ILE A 85 -12.48 9.43 -39.21
N MET A 86 -13.22 10.16 -38.37
CA MET A 86 -14.45 10.87 -38.78
C MET A 86 -14.17 12.02 -39.76
N THR A 87 -13.01 12.67 -39.65
CA THR A 87 -12.66 13.87 -40.43
C THR A 87 -11.77 13.59 -41.65
N LYS A 88 -11.23 12.37 -41.79
CA LYS A 88 -10.38 11.98 -42.93
C LYS A 88 -11.04 12.29 -44.28
N ASN A 89 -10.37 13.02 -45.17
CA ASN A 89 -10.84 13.16 -46.56
C ASN A 89 -10.75 11.80 -47.28
N LEU A 90 -11.80 11.47 -48.05
CA LEU A 90 -11.93 10.21 -48.78
C LEU A 90 -11.68 10.37 -50.29
N GLU A 91 -11.52 11.59 -50.81
CA GLU A 91 -11.42 11.87 -52.25
C GLU A 91 -10.16 11.27 -52.90
N ASP A 92 -9.04 11.22 -52.16
CA ASP A 92 -7.73 10.75 -52.66
C ASP A 92 -7.38 9.32 -52.19
N LEU A 93 -8.37 8.53 -51.76
CA LEU A 93 -8.17 7.18 -51.23
C LEU A 93 -8.61 6.10 -52.22
N ASP A 94 -7.99 4.93 -52.16
CA ASP A 94 -8.47 3.76 -52.92
C ASP A 94 -9.78 3.22 -52.36
N ASP A 95 -10.52 2.46 -53.18
CA ASP A 95 -11.85 1.95 -52.82
C ASP A 95 -11.88 1.17 -51.49
N LYS A 96 -10.82 0.40 -51.18
CA LYS A 96 -10.75 -0.39 -49.94
C LYS A 96 -10.51 0.51 -48.73
N GLN A 97 -9.67 1.52 -48.87
CA GLN A 97 -9.46 2.52 -47.83
C GLN A 97 -10.74 3.33 -47.57
N VAL A 98 -11.44 3.73 -48.63
CA VAL A 98 -12.74 4.41 -48.52
C VAL A 98 -13.74 3.53 -47.76
N GLU A 99 -13.85 2.26 -48.11
CA GLU A 99 -14.73 1.31 -47.42
C GLU A 99 -14.35 1.15 -45.94
N PHE A 100 -13.05 1.01 -45.64
CA PHE A 100 -12.55 0.93 -44.27
C PHE A 100 -12.98 2.14 -43.42
N PHE A 101 -12.78 3.37 -43.92
CA PHE A 101 -13.17 4.56 -43.18
C PHE A 101 -14.68 4.67 -43.02
N LYS A 102 -15.47 4.34 -44.06
CA LYS A 102 -16.94 4.31 -43.97
C LYS A 102 -17.41 3.33 -42.89
N LEU A 103 -16.85 2.11 -42.87
CA LEU A 103 -17.17 1.10 -41.88
C LEU A 103 -16.81 1.56 -40.46
N LYS A 104 -15.62 2.13 -40.27
CA LYS A 104 -15.18 2.64 -38.96
C LYS A 104 -16.05 3.80 -38.46
N ARG A 105 -16.45 4.72 -39.33
CA ARG A 105 -17.38 5.81 -38.97
C ARG A 105 -18.74 5.29 -38.52
N SER A 106 -19.29 4.33 -39.26
CA SER A 106 -20.57 3.69 -38.88
C SER A 106 -20.48 3.00 -37.51
N GLN A 107 -19.37 2.29 -37.25
CA GLN A 107 -19.10 1.68 -35.96
C GLN A 107 -19.02 2.71 -34.82
N ILE A 108 -18.29 3.81 -35.03
CA ILE A 108 -18.16 4.89 -34.05
C ILE A 108 -19.53 5.50 -33.72
N ILE A 109 -20.32 5.85 -34.75
CA ILE A 109 -21.66 6.43 -34.56
C ILE A 109 -22.57 5.46 -33.81
N SER A 110 -22.56 4.18 -34.16
CA SER A 110 -23.39 3.16 -33.51
C SER A 110 -23.07 3.02 -32.02
N LEU A 111 -21.78 3.01 -31.66
CA LEU A 111 -21.34 2.98 -30.26
C LEU A 111 -21.75 4.25 -29.50
N LEU A 112 -21.64 5.42 -30.11
CA LEU A 112 -22.07 6.68 -29.50
C LEU A 112 -23.58 6.72 -29.24
N CYS A 113 -24.40 6.26 -30.20
CA CYS A 113 -25.85 6.14 -30.03
C CYS A 113 -26.23 5.14 -28.92
N ALA A 114 -25.54 4.00 -28.85
CA ALA A 114 -25.76 3.01 -27.80
C ALA A 114 -25.43 3.59 -26.40
N ASN A 115 -24.30 4.28 -26.26
CA ASN A 115 -23.90 4.91 -25.01
C ASN A 115 -24.89 6.00 -24.57
N ALA A 116 -25.35 6.84 -25.50
CA ALA A 116 -26.37 7.87 -25.23
C ALA A 116 -27.73 7.27 -24.83
N SER A 117 -28.07 6.10 -25.38
CA SER A 117 -29.31 5.40 -25.03
C SER A 117 -29.22 4.76 -23.64
N SER A 118 -28.04 4.27 -23.26
CA SER A 118 -27.78 3.68 -21.93
C SER A 118 -27.74 4.74 -20.81
N SER A 119 -27.34 5.98 -21.09
CA SER A 119 -27.31 7.06 -20.10
C SER A 119 -28.68 7.67 -19.79
N ASN A 120 -29.68 7.42 -20.65
CA ASN A 120 -31.01 8.03 -20.57
C ASN A 120 -32.05 7.17 -19.86
N THR A 121 -31.69 6.01 -19.31
CA THR A 121 -32.61 5.24 -18.45
C THR A 121 -32.63 5.89 -17.07
N PRO A 122 -33.73 6.56 -16.65
CA PRO A 122 -33.86 6.99 -15.27
C PRO A 122 -33.78 5.75 -14.38
N SER A 123 -32.81 5.74 -13.47
CA SER A 123 -32.75 4.81 -12.36
C SER A 123 -34.02 5.01 -11.51
N SER A 124 -35.08 4.27 -11.81
CA SER A 124 -36.24 4.16 -10.93
C SER A 124 -35.78 3.52 -9.63
N SER A 125 -35.66 4.33 -8.58
CA SER A 125 -35.61 3.90 -7.18
C SER A 125 -36.95 4.18 -6.53
#